data_AF-A0A225VXY7-F1
#
_entry.id   AF-A0A225VXY7-F1
#
_cell.length_a   1.000
_cell.length_b   1.000
_cell.length_c   1.000
_cell.angle_alpha   90.00
_cell.angle_beta   90.00
_cell.angle_gamma   90.00
#
_symmetry.space_group_name_H-M   'P 1'
#
loop_
_entity.id
_entity.type
_entity.pdbx_description
1 polymer ?
#
loop_
_entity_poly.entity_id
_entity_poly.type
_entity_poly.pdbx_seq_one_letter_code
_entity_poly.pdbx_strand_id
1 'polypeptide(L)'
;MTRCGRVPGVENYSSDDLDKLLQCTSNVLPTSANEWESVRACYENYAAENDRVDRERVSLKKKFQALLNCKKPTGDAQCPNSV
;
A
#
# COMPACT_ATOMS: atom_id res chain seq x y z
N MET A 1 14.87 21.45 -15.68
CA MET A 1 13.98 21.09 -14.55
C MET A 1 14.32 19.66 -14.14
N THR A 2 15.22 19.48 -13.17
CA THR A 2 15.66 18.16 -12.74
C THR A 2 14.55 17.53 -11.90
N ARG A 3 14.03 16.38 -12.32
CA ARG A 3 13.06 15.61 -11.51
C ARG A 3 13.77 15.25 -10.20
N CYS A 4 13.25 15.74 -9.08
CA CYS A 4 13.77 15.36 -7.78
C CYS A 4 13.57 13.85 -7.62
N GLY A 5 14.67 13.12 -7.42
CA GLY A 5 14.65 11.67 -7.23
C GLY A 5 13.95 11.29 -5.92
N ARG A 6 13.75 9.98 -5.72
CA ARG A 6 13.25 9.44 -4.46
C ARG A 6 14.16 9.89 -3.31
N VAL A 7 13.58 10.43 -2.25
CA VAL A 7 14.33 10.80 -1.04
C VAL A 7 15.08 9.56 -0.53
N PRO A 8 16.40 9.58 -0.35
CA PRO A 8 17.13 8.44 0.20
C PRO A 8 16.66 8.18 1.63
N GLY A 9 16.37 6.91 1.96
CA GLY A 9 15.94 6.50 3.30
C GLY A 9 14.45 6.18 3.48
N VAL A 10 13.59 6.41 2.48
CA VAL A 10 12.19 5.92 2.58
C VAL A 10 12.16 4.40 2.51
N GLU A 11 11.65 3.76 3.55
CA GLU A 11 11.43 2.33 3.58
C GLU A 11 10.27 1.95 2.64
N ASN A 12 10.44 0.89 1.86
CA ASN A 12 9.36 0.34 1.04
C ASN A 12 8.44 -0.52 1.90
N TYR A 13 7.18 -0.66 1.49
CA TYR A 13 6.27 -1.62 2.11
C TYR A 13 6.76 -3.05 1.79
N SER A 14 7.05 -3.83 2.82
CA SER A 14 7.26 -5.28 2.72
C SER A 14 5.93 -6.00 2.53
N SER A 15 5.97 -7.28 2.13
CA SER A 15 4.78 -8.11 2.01
C SER A 15 3.99 -8.17 3.32
N ASP A 16 4.67 -8.36 4.46
CA ASP A 16 4.05 -8.36 5.80
C ASP A 16 3.33 -7.04 6.11
N ASP A 17 3.93 -5.91 5.71
CA ASP A 17 3.32 -4.59 5.90
C ASP A 17 2.04 -4.45 5.09
N LEU A 18 2.00 -5.05 3.89
CA LEU A 18 0.80 -5.06 3.04
C LEU A 18 -0.28 -5.93 3.64
N ASP A 19 0.05 -7.13 4.10
CA ASP A 19 -0.90 -8.04 4.76
C ASP A 19 -1.50 -7.39 6.01
N LYS A 20 -0.69 -6.70 6.80
CA LYS A 20 -1.14 -5.97 7.99
C LYS A 20 -2.00 -4.77 7.65
N LEU A 21 -1.62 -4.00 6.63
CA LEU A 21 -2.47 -2.92 6.11
C LEU A 21 -3.83 -3.46 5.67
N LEU A 22 -3.86 -4.56 4.90
CA LEU A 22 -5.10 -5.18 4.45
C LEU A 22 -5.93 -5.70 5.63
N GLN A 23 -5.31 -6.34 6.62
CA GLN A 23 -5.96 -6.79 7.85
C GLN A 23 -6.62 -5.62 8.60
N CYS A 24 -5.88 -4.52 8.84
CA CYS A 24 -6.42 -3.33 9.49
C CYS A 24 -7.58 -2.71 8.70
N THR A 25 -7.47 -2.62 7.36
CA THR A 25 -8.55 -2.08 6.53
C THR A 25 -9.79 -2.99 6.49
N SER A 26 -9.61 -4.31 6.53
CA SER A 26 -10.72 -5.27 6.58
C SER A 26 -11.47 -5.19 7.91
N ASN A 27 -10.78 -4.87 9.00
CA ASN A 27 -11.40 -4.74 10.32
C ASN A 27 -12.17 -3.42 10.49
N VAL A 28 -11.62 -2.33 9.95
CA VAL A 28 -12.17 -0.98 10.14
C VAL A 28 -13.17 -0.58 9.04
N LEU A 29 -13.04 -1.13 7.83
CA LEU A 29 -13.81 -0.76 6.63
C LEU A 29 -13.81 0.77 6.40
N PRO A 30 -12.63 1.37 6.16
CA PRO A 30 -12.48 2.81 6.23
C PRO A 30 -13.19 3.53 5.09
N THR A 31 -14.28 4.23 5.43
CA THR A 31 -15.07 5.02 4.47
C THR A 31 -14.65 6.49 4.48
N SER A 32 -14.48 7.06 5.68
CA SER A 32 -14.17 8.48 5.86
C SER A 32 -12.80 8.71 6.50
N ALA A 33 -12.44 9.98 6.64
CA ALA A 33 -11.16 10.41 7.19
C ALA A 33 -10.85 9.85 8.59
N ASN A 34 -11.87 9.68 9.42
CA ASN A 34 -11.76 9.26 10.81
C ASN A 34 -11.37 7.77 10.91
N GLU A 35 -11.99 6.94 10.10
CA GLU A 35 -11.76 5.51 10.03
C GLU A 35 -10.35 5.20 9.49
N TRP A 36 -9.84 6.04 8.59
CA TRP A 36 -8.44 5.97 8.17
C TRP A 36 -7.45 6.31 9.31
N GLU A 37 -7.84 7.13 10.29
CA GLU A 37 -7.03 7.35 11.50
C GLU A 37 -7.02 6.09 12.38
N SER A 38 -8.15 5.37 12.49
CA SER A 38 -8.19 4.07 13.16
C SER A 38 -7.32 3.02 12.48
N VAL A 39 -7.29 2.99 11.14
CA VAL A 39 -6.38 2.12 10.37
C VAL A 39 -4.91 2.48 10.65
N ARG A 40 -4.60 3.78 10.72
CA ARG A 40 -3.25 4.25 11.08
C ARG A 40 -2.87 3.78 12.48
N ALA A 41 -3.73 3.96 13.48
CA ALA A 41 -3.46 3.52 14.85
C ALA A 41 -3.26 1.98 14.94
N CYS A 42 -4.05 1.21 14.19
CA CYS A 42 -3.86 -0.24 14.06
C CYS A 42 -2.48 -0.59 13.46
N TYR A 43 -2.06 0.13 12.43
CA TYR A 43 -0.77 -0.06 11.78
C TYR A 43 0.41 0.41 12.63
N GLU A 44 0.26 1.50 13.39
CA GLU A 44 1.28 2.05 14.29
C GLU A 44 1.64 1.06 15.40
N ASN A 45 0.64 0.38 15.99
CA ASN A 45 0.89 -0.69 16.95
C ASN A 45 1.70 -1.84 16.33
N TYR A 46 1.34 -2.26 15.11
CA TYR A 46 2.12 -3.26 14.37
C TYR A 46 3.54 -2.77 14.08
N ALA A 47 3.71 -1.51 13.68
CA ALA A 47 4.99 -0.95 13.31
C ALA A 47 5.96 -0.90 14.50
N ALA A 48 5.46 -0.49 15.68
CA ALA A 48 6.22 -0.49 16.92
C ALA A 48 6.66 -1.91 17.33
N GLU A 49 5.83 -2.93 17.13
CA GLU A 49 6.16 -4.32 17.45
C GLU A 49 7.18 -4.96 16.48
N ASN A 50 7.30 -4.42 15.26
CA ASN A 50 8.09 -5.03 14.18
C ASN A 50 9.25 -4.14 13.72
N ASP A 51 9.65 -3.14 14.52
CA ASP A 51 10.69 -2.15 14.21
C ASP A 51 10.51 -1.48 12.84
N ARG A 52 9.25 -1.24 12.45
CA ARG A 52 8.91 -0.59 11.17
C ARG A 52 8.77 0.92 11.34
N VAL A 53 8.99 1.63 10.23
CA VAL A 53 8.76 3.08 10.18
C VAL A 53 7.27 3.40 10.22
N ASP A 54 6.89 4.28 11.14
CA ASP A 54 5.55 4.85 11.23
C ASP A 54 5.13 5.54 9.93
N ARG A 55 3.87 5.32 9.55
CA ARG A 55 3.32 5.85 8.30
C ARG A 55 2.18 6.81 8.56
N GLU A 56 2.19 7.90 7.82
CA GLU A 56 1.07 8.83 7.80
C GLU A 56 -0.17 8.15 7.18
N ARG A 57 -1.35 8.47 7.73
CA ARG A 57 -2.66 8.04 7.22
C ARG A 57 -2.80 8.20 5.69
N VAL A 58 -2.35 9.34 5.15
CA VAL A 58 -2.44 9.62 3.71
C VAL A 58 -1.60 8.64 2.89
N SER A 59 -0.44 8.24 3.40
CA SER A 59 0.46 7.27 2.76
C SER A 59 -0.16 5.88 2.74
N LEU A 60 -0.74 5.44 3.86
CA LEU A 60 -1.46 4.16 3.95
C LEU A 60 -2.65 4.11 2.98
N LYS A 61 -3.45 5.17 2.93
CA LYS A 61 -4.57 5.29 1.98
C LYS A 61 -4.11 5.22 0.53
N LYS A 62 -3.08 5.99 0.17
CA LYS A 62 -2.51 5.97 -1.19
C LYS A 62 -2.00 4.58 -1.56
N LYS A 63 -1.32 3.89 -0.64
CA LYS A 63 -0.81 2.55 -0.89
C LYS A 63 -1.95 1.55 -1.11
N PHE A 64 -2.99 1.58 -0.27
CA PHE A 64 -4.17 0.74 -0.44
C PHE A 64 -4.86 0.98 -1.79
N GLN A 65 -5.07 2.25 -2.18
CA GLN A 65 -5.63 2.58 -3.49
C GLN A 65 -4.75 2.09 -4.64
N ALA A 66 -3.42 2.16 -4.50
CA ALA A 66 -2.51 1.62 -5.50
C ALA A 66 -2.66 0.09 -5.64
N LEU A 67 -2.82 -0.64 -4.54
CA LEU A 67 -3.09 -2.08 -4.55
C LEU A 67 -4.42 -2.40 -5.24
N LEU A 68 -5.48 -1.65 -4.95
CA LEU A 68 -6.79 -1.82 -5.59
C LEU A 68 -6.73 -1.56 -7.10
N ASN A 69 -5.95 -0.56 -7.51
CA ASN A 69 -5.82 -0.16 -8.90
C ASN A 69 -4.70 -0.91 -9.65
N CYS A 70 -4.02 -1.86 -9.01
CA CYS A 70 -3.07 -2.74 -9.70
C CYS A 70 -3.84 -3.55 -10.74
N LYS A 71 -3.80 -3.09 -12.00
CA LYS A 71 -4.30 -3.85 -13.14
C LYS A 71 -3.57 -5.18 -13.15
N LYS A 72 -4.34 -6.27 -13.27
CA LYS A 72 -3.78 -7.59 -13.59
C LYS A 72 -2.83 -7.39 -14.78
N PRO A 73 -1.64 -8.01 -14.77
CA PRO A 73 -0.84 -8.03 -15.98
C PRO A 73 -1.72 -8.66 -17.06
N THR A 74 -2.13 -7.85 -18.04
CA THR A 74 -2.78 -8.35 -19.24
C THR A 74 -1.74 -9.25 -19.87
N GLY A 75 -1.90 -10.56 -19.69
CA GLY A 75 -0.91 -11.55 -20.11
C GLY A 75 -0.52 -11.36 -21.56
N ASP A 76 0.71 -11.76 -21.91
CA ASP A 76 1.23 -11.66 -23.27
C ASP A 76 0.26 -12.31 -24.26
N ALA A 77 -0.48 -11.49 -24.99
CA ALA A 77 -1.35 -11.97 -26.05
C ALA A 77 -0.45 -12.40 -27.21
N GLN A 78 -0.08 -13.68 -27.24
CA GLN A 78 0.53 -14.29 -28.42
C GLN A 78 -0.57 -14.44 -29.49
N CYS A 79 -0.55 -13.55 -30.47
CA CYS A 79 -1.37 -13.69 -31.68
C CYS A 79 -0.91 -14.95 -32.43
N PRO A 80 -1.75 -15.98 -32.64
CA PRO A 80 -1.35 -17.15 -33.41
C PRO A 80 -1.12 -16.76 -34.88
N ASN A 81 0.00 -17.21 -35.46
CA ASN A 81 0.28 -17.01 -36.88
C ASN A 81 -0.77 -17.74 -37.70
N SER A 82 -1.50 -17.02 -38.57
CA SER A 82 -2.31 -17.66 -39.61
C SER A 82 -1.37 -18.31 -40.62
N VAL A 83 -1.37 -19.64 -40.63
CA VAL A 83 -0.86 -20.48 -41.74
C VAL A 83 -2.01 -21.23 -42.38
#